data_AF-A0A2U3K162-F1
#
_entry.id   AF-A0A2U3K162-F1
#
_cell.length_a   1.000
_cell.length_b   1.000
_cell.length_c   1.000
_cell.angle_alpha   90.00
_cell.angle_beta   90.00
_cell.angle_gamma   90.00
#
_symmetry.space_group_name_H-M   'P 1'
#
loop_
_entity.id
_entity.type
_entity.pdbx_description
1 polymer ?
#
loop_
_entity_poly.entity_id
_entity_poly.type
_entity_poly.pdbx_seq_one_letter_code
_entity_poly.pdbx_strand_id
1 'polypeptide(L)'
;MRISVLSIAFLSLGGTCLAQPQLPGCEPRPEVQQVLREQLNNKSLDKLKFVDQAARQHEVLEGLMAKYPRELEPYRRLIDFVHYSETDHFPALQARYKEQAAQKPDDPLALYLAAYVLNGTDTPEAIRLLEAAKAKAPGFAWPALQLANIYSTGKFTDGKKERCVSQLVLLRMQQFHRQSHSVDPRKRRRHCARGARGGRAPRTPGEGVRS
;
A
#
# COMPACT_ATOMS: atom_id res chain seq x y z
N MET A 1 11.88 32.14 58.06
CA MET A 1 11.85 30.88 57.30
C MET A 1 11.46 31.21 55.86
N ARG A 2 12.30 30.87 54.88
CA ARG A 2 12.09 31.09 53.44
C ARG A 2 11.64 29.77 52.83
N ILE A 3 10.49 29.72 52.17
CA ILE A 3 10.07 28.56 51.38
C ILE A 3 9.79 29.05 49.96
N SER A 4 10.78 28.82 49.09
CA SER A 4 10.62 28.82 47.64
C SER A 4 9.79 27.62 47.22
N VAL A 5 8.76 27.82 46.39
CA VAL A 5 8.08 26.73 45.68
C VAL A 5 8.22 26.97 44.19
N LEU A 6 8.77 25.96 43.53
CA LEU A 6 9.20 25.93 42.13
C LEU A 6 8.04 26.12 41.15
N SER A 7 8.29 26.92 40.11
CA SER A 7 7.52 26.94 38.87
C SER A 7 7.81 25.68 38.05
N ILE A 8 6.80 24.85 37.80
CA ILE A 8 6.89 23.72 36.87
C ILE A 8 6.59 24.24 35.47
N ALA A 9 7.62 24.28 34.62
CA ALA A 9 7.49 24.56 33.20
C ALA A 9 6.88 23.33 32.49
N PHE A 10 5.67 23.48 31.95
CA PHE A 10 5.06 22.53 31.02
C PHE A 10 5.85 22.56 29.70
N LEU A 11 6.76 21.60 29.54
CA LEU A 11 7.38 21.28 28.25
C LEU A 11 6.34 20.58 27.39
N SER A 12 5.73 21.34 26.49
CA SER A 12 4.91 20.81 25.40
C SER A 12 5.78 19.96 24.47
N LEU A 13 5.70 18.64 24.61
CA LEU A 13 6.24 17.69 23.65
C LEU A 13 5.55 17.93 22.30
N GLY A 14 6.31 18.44 21.33
CA GLY A 14 5.89 18.48 19.94
C GLY A 14 5.64 17.05 19.45
N GLY A 15 4.39 16.76 19.09
CA GLY A 15 4.03 15.50 18.46
C GLY A 15 4.82 15.32 17.16
N THR A 16 5.74 14.37 17.15
CA THR A 16 6.30 13.83 15.92
C THR A 16 5.15 13.16 15.17
N CYS A 17 4.69 13.82 14.10
CA CYS A 17 3.84 13.19 13.09
C CYS A 17 4.66 12.05 12.47
N LEU A 18 4.56 10.84 13.02
CA LEU A 18 4.91 9.63 12.29
C LEU A 18 3.97 9.61 11.09
N ALA A 19 4.49 9.91 9.90
CA ALA A 19 3.77 9.75 8.66
C ALA A 19 3.28 8.30 8.62
N GLN A 20 1.96 8.11 8.70
CA GLN A 20 1.40 6.77 8.63
C GLN A 20 1.87 6.13 7.31
N PRO A 21 2.35 4.87 7.34
CA PRO A 21 2.74 4.17 6.13
C PRO A 21 1.61 4.24 5.13
N GLN A 22 1.87 4.85 3.97
CA GLN A 22 0.83 5.05 2.97
C GLN A 22 0.25 3.69 2.55
N LEU A 23 -1.07 3.59 2.60
CA LEU A 23 -1.79 2.40 2.16
C LEU A 23 -1.76 2.32 0.62
N PRO A 24 -1.78 1.10 0.06
CA PRO A 24 -1.76 0.93 -1.38
C PRO A 24 -2.90 1.69 -2.06
N GLY A 25 -2.57 2.41 -3.13
CA GLY A 25 -3.53 3.05 -4.02
C GLY A 25 -4.23 2.04 -4.94
N CYS A 26 -5.01 2.55 -5.90
CA CYS A 26 -5.68 1.70 -6.89
C CYS A 26 -4.73 1.15 -7.96
N GLU A 27 -3.60 1.82 -8.18
CA GLU A 27 -2.57 1.43 -9.14
C GLU A 27 -1.25 1.16 -8.41
N PRO A 28 -0.50 0.12 -8.82
CA PRO A 28 0.85 -0.10 -8.31
C PRO A 28 1.76 1.07 -8.68
N ARG A 29 2.82 1.28 -7.90
CA ARG A 29 3.87 2.22 -8.28
C ARG A 29 4.46 1.91 -9.67
N PRO A 30 4.84 2.93 -10.46
CA PRO A 30 5.43 2.72 -11.78
C PRO A 30 6.63 1.76 -11.77
N GLU A 31 7.48 1.83 -10.74
CA GLU A 31 8.65 0.97 -10.59
C GLU A 31 8.27 -0.49 -10.34
N VAL A 32 7.25 -0.74 -9.52
CA VAL A 32 6.70 -2.09 -9.27
C VAL A 32 6.08 -2.62 -10.56
N GLN A 33 5.26 -1.80 -11.20
CA GLN A 33 4.58 -2.16 -12.44
C GLN A 33 5.59 -2.50 -13.55
N GLN A 34 6.71 -1.76 -13.64
CA GLN A 34 7.77 -2.02 -14.60
C GLN A 34 8.43 -3.38 -14.35
N VAL A 35 8.88 -3.66 -13.12
CA VAL A 35 9.50 -4.95 -12.78
C VAL A 35 8.55 -6.11 -13.09
N LEU A 36 7.28 -5.98 -12.72
CA LEU A 36 6.27 -6.99 -13.00
C LEU A 36 6.08 -7.22 -14.51
N ARG A 37 6.08 -6.17 -15.34
CA ARG A 37 5.99 -6.31 -16.81
C ARG A 37 7.24 -6.92 -17.41
N GLU A 38 8.42 -6.54 -16.94
CA GLU A 38 9.68 -6.96 -17.56
C GLU A 38 10.08 -8.37 -17.15
N GLN A 39 9.87 -8.74 -15.88
CA GLN A 39 10.39 -9.99 -15.33
C GLN A 39 9.34 -11.10 -15.25
N LEU A 40 8.05 -10.75 -15.18
CA LEU A 40 6.94 -11.71 -15.08
C LEU A 40 5.97 -11.61 -16.27
N ASN A 41 6.45 -11.22 -17.46
CA ASN A 41 5.61 -11.33 -18.66
C ASN A 41 5.53 -12.78 -19.15
N ASN A 42 4.40 -13.12 -19.78
CA ASN A 42 4.17 -14.44 -20.33
C ASN A 42 5.28 -14.87 -21.30
N LYS A 43 5.76 -13.97 -22.17
CA LYS A 43 6.80 -14.31 -23.16
C LYS A 43 8.13 -14.78 -22.54
N SER A 44 8.50 -14.26 -21.36
CA SER A 44 9.69 -14.72 -20.63
C SER A 44 9.42 -16.00 -19.85
N LEU A 45 8.23 -16.13 -19.26
CA LEU A 45 7.87 -17.29 -18.43
C LEU A 45 7.60 -18.53 -19.29
N ASP A 46 6.92 -18.41 -20.42
CA ASP A 46 6.54 -19.53 -21.31
C ASP A 46 7.74 -20.30 -21.88
N LYS A 47 8.95 -19.72 -21.82
CA LYS A 47 10.20 -20.36 -22.24
C LYS A 47 10.81 -21.26 -21.16
N LEU A 48 10.34 -21.15 -19.93
CA LEU A 48 10.86 -21.85 -18.76
C LEU A 48 10.01 -23.08 -18.46
N LYS A 49 10.60 -24.08 -17.81
CA LYS A 49 9.82 -25.18 -17.22
C LYS A 49 9.04 -24.64 -16.02
N PHE A 50 7.93 -25.28 -15.68
CA PHE A 50 7.06 -24.83 -14.58
C PHE A 50 7.82 -24.57 -13.27
N VAL A 51 8.75 -25.46 -12.88
CA VAL A 51 9.56 -25.28 -11.66
C VAL A 51 10.40 -23.99 -11.72
N ASP A 52 10.99 -23.68 -12.88
CA ASP A 52 11.78 -22.47 -13.08
C ASP A 52 10.88 -21.22 -13.15
N GLN A 53 9.65 -21.34 -13.69
CA GLN A 53 8.65 -20.27 -13.66
C GLN A 53 8.23 -19.96 -12.22
N ALA A 54 7.94 -20.99 -11.43
CA ALA A 54 7.55 -20.85 -10.03
C ALA A 54 8.67 -20.17 -9.23
N ALA A 55 9.90 -20.66 -9.34
CA ALA A 55 11.07 -20.07 -8.68
C ALA A 55 11.24 -18.58 -9.06
N ARG A 56 11.09 -18.24 -10.35
CA ARG A 56 11.15 -16.85 -10.82
C ARG A 56 10.03 -16.00 -10.25
N GLN A 57 8.80 -16.51 -10.19
CA GLN A 57 7.67 -15.77 -9.63
C GLN A 57 7.87 -15.49 -8.14
N HIS A 58 8.27 -16.49 -7.35
CA HIS A 58 8.62 -16.30 -5.93
C HIS A 58 9.74 -15.27 -5.77
N GLU A 59 10.87 -15.43 -6.46
CA GLU A 59 12.02 -14.52 -6.38
C GLU A 59 11.61 -13.06 -6.62
N VAL A 60 10.90 -12.79 -7.71
CA VAL A 60 10.54 -11.43 -8.10
C VAL A 60 9.49 -10.85 -7.15
N LEU A 61 8.44 -11.60 -6.82
CA LEU A 61 7.34 -11.11 -5.99
C LEU A 61 7.79 -10.89 -4.54
N GLU A 62 8.53 -11.84 -3.96
CA GLU A 62 9.06 -11.68 -2.61
C GLU A 62 10.11 -10.56 -2.52
N GLY A 63 10.96 -10.40 -3.56
CA GLY A 63 11.87 -9.27 -3.67
C GLY A 63 11.13 -7.92 -3.71
N LEU A 64 10.03 -7.83 -4.46
CA LEU A 64 9.18 -6.63 -4.49
C LEU A 64 8.48 -6.40 -3.15
N MET A 65 8.01 -7.45 -2.47
CA MET A 65 7.39 -7.35 -1.15
C MET A 65 8.38 -6.85 -0.09
N ALA A 66 9.62 -7.32 -0.14
CA ALA A 66 10.68 -6.86 0.76
C ALA A 66 11.03 -5.38 0.53
N LYS A 67 11.13 -4.96 -0.74
CA LYS A 67 11.46 -3.58 -1.11
C LYS A 67 10.30 -2.60 -0.92
N TYR A 68 9.08 -3.08 -1.13
CA TYR A 68 7.85 -2.28 -1.09
C TYR A 68 6.76 -2.98 -0.27
N PRO A 69 6.91 -3.07 1.06
CA PRO A 69 6.01 -3.84 1.93
C PRO A 69 4.59 -3.28 2.06
N ARG A 70 4.33 -2.12 1.45
CA ARG A 70 3.00 -1.47 1.38
C ARG A 70 2.41 -1.47 -0.02
N GLU A 71 3.05 -2.11 -0.99
CA GLU A 71 2.50 -2.30 -2.33
C GLU A 71 1.68 -3.58 -2.34
N LEU A 72 0.43 -3.50 -2.79
CA LEU A 72 -0.50 -4.63 -2.69
C LEU A 72 -0.28 -5.68 -3.78
N GLU A 73 0.03 -5.24 -5.00
CA GLU A 73 0.04 -6.08 -6.19
C GLU A 73 0.98 -7.29 -6.09
N PRO A 74 2.22 -7.17 -5.55
CA PRO A 74 3.09 -8.33 -5.38
C PRO A 74 2.48 -9.43 -4.50
N TYR A 75 1.82 -9.05 -3.40
CA TYR A 75 1.15 -10.00 -2.51
C TYR A 75 0.00 -10.71 -3.21
N ARG A 76 -0.87 -9.97 -3.91
CA ARG A 76 -2.03 -10.56 -4.60
C ARG A 76 -1.59 -11.58 -5.65
N ARG A 77 -0.58 -11.24 -6.46
CA ARG A 77 -0.06 -12.17 -7.49
C ARG A 77 0.56 -13.41 -6.89
N LEU A 78 1.31 -13.28 -5.80
CA LEU A 78 1.88 -14.43 -5.12
C LEU A 78 0.77 -15.32 -4.55
N ILE A 79 -0.23 -14.72 -3.91
CA ILE A 79 -1.38 -15.46 -3.37
C ILE A 79 -2.14 -16.18 -4.47
N ASP A 80 -2.46 -15.50 -5.58
CA ASP A 80 -3.18 -16.09 -6.70
C ASP A 80 -2.35 -17.22 -7.33
N PHE A 81 -1.04 -17.03 -7.52
CA PHE A 81 -0.16 -18.08 -8.04
C PHE A 81 -0.15 -19.31 -7.13
N VAL A 82 0.06 -19.13 -5.82
CA VAL A 82 0.09 -20.26 -4.89
C VAL A 82 -1.28 -20.94 -4.83
N HIS A 83 -2.38 -20.18 -4.84
CA HIS A 83 -3.73 -20.74 -4.82
C HIS A 83 -4.04 -21.61 -6.04
N TYR A 84 -3.63 -21.19 -7.24
CA TYR A 84 -4.02 -21.87 -8.48
C TYR A 84 -2.96 -22.82 -9.05
N SER A 85 -1.69 -22.65 -8.71
CA SER A 85 -0.57 -23.38 -9.32
C SER A 85 0.26 -24.19 -8.32
N GLU A 86 0.22 -23.86 -7.03
CA GLU A 86 0.98 -24.53 -5.97
C GLU A 86 0.05 -24.88 -4.79
N THR A 87 -1.07 -25.53 -5.10
CA THR A 87 -2.18 -25.77 -4.16
C THR A 87 -1.75 -26.41 -2.84
N ASP A 88 -0.74 -27.28 -2.86
CA ASP A 88 -0.21 -27.95 -1.67
C ASP A 88 0.45 -26.96 -0.69
N HIS A 89 0.91 -25.81 -1.18
CA HIS A 89 1.52 -24.75 -0.38
C HIS A 89 0.49 -23.71 0.12
N PHE A 90 -0.73 -23.71 -0.42
CA PHE A 90 -1.74 -22.71 -0.08
C PHE A 90 -2.17 -22.73 1.41
N PRO A 91 -2.35 -23.89 2.08
CA PRO A 91 -2.67 -23.90 3.52
C PRO A 91 -1.61 -23.24 4.40
N ALA A 92 -0.32 -23.42 4.08
CA ALA A 92 0.77 -22.76 4.80
C ALA A 92 0.75 -21.24 4.57
N LEU A 93 0.44 -20.81 3.34
CA LEU A 93 0.27 -19.40 3.02
C LEU A 93 -0.89 -18.76 3.79
N GLN A 94 -2.02 -19.48 3.92
CA GLN A 94 -3.15 -19.04 4.73
C GLN A 94 -2.76 -18.84 6.20
N ALA A 95 -2.07 -19.84 6.79
CA ALA A 95 -1.61 -19.75 8.18
C ALA A 95 -0.72 -18.52 8.41
N ARG A 96 0.23 -18.26 7.49
CA ARG A 96 1.14 -17.11 7.54
C ARG A 96 0.39 -15.77 7.61
N TYR A 97 -0.58 -15.54 6.72
CA TYR A 97 -1.29 -14.26 6.69
C TYR A 97 -2.30 -14.12 7.85
N LYS A 98 -2.90 -15.22 8.32
CA LYS A 98 -3.70 -15.21 9.55
C LYS A 98 -2.87 -14.77 10.74
N GLU A 99 -1.68 -15.36 10.90
CA GLU A 99 -0.76 -14.99 11.98
C GLU A 99 -0.33 -13.53 11.87
N GLN A 100 0.03 -13.06 10.66
CA GLN A 100 0.40 -11.67 10.44
C GLN A 100 -0.72 -10.69 10.82
N ALA A 101 -1.97 -11.01 10.51
CA ALA A 101 -3.13 -10.20 10.90
C ALA A 101 -3.37 -10.23 12.42
N ALA A 102 -3.14 -11.37 13.07
CA ALA A 102 -3.23 -11.48 14.53
C ALA A 102 -2.15 -10.66 15.24
N GLN A 103 -0.94 -10.61 14.69
CA GLN A 103 0.17 -9.78 15.20
C GLN A 103 -0.04 -8.28 14.95
N LYS A 104 -0.78 -7.93 13.88
CA LYS A 104 -1.02 -6.54 13.45
C LYS A 104 -2.53 -6.28 13.27
N PRO A 105 -3.33 -6.37 14.35
CA PRO A 105 -4.79 -6.28 14.26
C PRO A 105 -5.27 -4.89 13.80
N ASP A 106 -4.41 -3.87 13.91
CA ASP A 106 -4.71 -2.50 13.50
C ASP A 106 -4.20 -2.14 12.09
N ASP A 107 -3.47 -3.03 11.41
CA ASP A 107 -2.98 -2.77 10.06
C ASP A 107 -4.02 -3.20 9.01
N PRO A 108 -4.66 -2.25 8.29
CA PRO A 108 -5.68 -2.57 7.29
C PRO A 108 -5.15 -3.45 6.16
N LEU A 109 -3.87 -3.34 5.81
CA LEU A 109 -3.25 -4.17 4.79
C LEU A 109 -3.11 -5.62 5.28
N ALA A 110 -2.68 -5.84 6.53
CA ALA A 110 -2.57 -7.17 7.10
C ALA A 110 -3.94 -7.87 7.17
N LEU A 111 -4.96 -7.16 7.63
CA LEU A 111 -6.35 -7.65 7.65
C LEU A 111 -6.86 -8.01 6.24
N TYR A 112 -6.59 -7.15 5.26
CA TYR A 112 -6.96 -7.41 3.86
C TYR A 112 -6.27 -8.66 3.31
N LEU A 113 -4.96 -8.83 3.53
CA LEU A 113 -4.22 -9.97 3.00
C LEU A 113 -4.69 -11.28 3.64
N ALA A 114 -4.96 -11.29 4.94
CA ALA A 114 -5.57 -12.43 5.62
C ALA A 114 -6.96 -12.75 5.06
N ALA A 115 -7.79 -11.75 4.81
CA ALA A 115 -9.08 -11.98 4.18
C ALA A 115 -8.97 -12.52 2.75
N TYR A 116 -7.99 -12.01 1.98
CA TYR A 116 -7.79 -12.40 0.58
C TYR A 116 -7.47 -13.89 0.46
N VAL A 117 -6.56 -14.42 1.31
CA VAL A 117 -6.24 -15.85 1.33
C VAL A 117 -7.34 -16.73 1.91
N LEU A 118 -8.23 -16.18 2.74
CA LEU A 118 -9.35 -16.92 3.33
C LEU A 118 -10.60 -16.94 2.43
N ASN A 119 -10.63 -16.14 1.38
CA ASN A 119 -11.73 -16.15 0.43
C ASN A 119 -11.87 -17.54 -0.21
N GLY A 120 -13.11 -18.02 -0.33
CA GLY A 120 -13.41 -19.39 -0.80
C GLY A 120 -13.29 -20.51 0.26
N THR A 121 -12.34 -20.44 1.20
CA THR A 121 -12.17 -21.48 2.24
C THR A 121 -12.87 -21.14 3.56
N ASP A 122 -12.72 -19.91 4.04
CA ASP A 122 -13.37 -19.36 5.23
C ASP A 122 -13.87 -17.94 4.93
N THR A 123 -14.81 -17.88 3.99
CA THR A 123 -15.37 -16.62 3.52
C THR A 123 -16.08 -15.80 4.62
N PRO A 124 -16.76 -16.39 5.62
CA PRO A 124 -17.29 -15.61 6.75
C PRO A 124 -16.20 -14.84 7.49
N GLU A 125 -15.06 -15.47 7.77
CA GLU A 125 -13.93 -14.78 8.40
C GLU A 125 -13.29 -13.75 7.47
N ALA A 126 -13.18 -14.07 6.17
CA ALA A 126 -12.74 -13.10 5.17
C ALA A 126 -13.61 -11.83 5.18
N ILE A 127 -14.94 -11.97 5.20
CA ILE A 127 -15.87 -10.83 5.29
C ILE A 127 -15.63 -10.03 6.57
N ARG A 128 -15.48 -10.70 7.73
CA ARG A 128 -15.23 -10.04 9.01
C ARG A 128 -13.94 -9.19 8.97
N LEU A 129 -12.87 -9.75 8.43
CA LEU A 129 -11.57 -9.07 8.28
C LEU A 129 -11.64 -7.91 7.28
N LEU A 130 -12.36 -8.05 6.16
CA LEU A 130 -12.53 -6.98 5.17
C LEU A 130 -13.32 -5.80 5.74
N GLU A 131 -14.41 -6.05 6.48
CA GLU A 131 -15.16 -4.99 7.14
C GLU A 131 -14.31 -4.27 8.20
N ALA A 132 -13.49 -5.02 8.95
CA ALA A 132 -12.54 -4.42 9.89
C ALA A 132 -11.49 -3.55 9.18
N ALA A 133 -10.92 -4.02 8.06
CA ALA A 133 -9.95 -3.27 7.26
C ALA A 133 -10.59 -1.98 6.70
N LYS A 134 -11.80 -2.07 6.16
CA LYS A 134 -12.58 -0.94 5.64
C LYS A 134 -12.91 0.08 6.74
N ALA A 135 -13.28 -0.36 7.93
CA ALA A 135 -13.56 0.52 9.06
C ALA A 135 -12.30 1.28 9.52
N LYS A 136 -11.15 0.59 9.60
CA LYS A 136 -9.87 1.18 10.03
C LYS A 136 -9.28 2.13 9.01
N ALA A 137 -9.41 1.82 7.72
CA ALA A 137 -8.97 2.69 6.65
C ALA A 137 -10.00 2.75 5.52
N PRO A 138 -11.02 3.62 5.65
CA PRO A 138 -12.00 3.81 4.58
C PRO A 138 -11.33 4.20 3.25
N GLY A 139 -10.16 4.86 3.32
CA GLY A 139 -9.30 5.28 2.19
C GLY A 139 -8.75 4.14 1.34
N PHE A 140 -8.62 2.96 1.94
CA PHE A 140 -8.11 1.78 1.29
C PHE A 140 -9.26 1.12 0.51
N ALA A 141 -9.27 1.30 -0.80
CA ALA A 141 -10.40 0.88 -1.64
C ALA A 141 -10.52 -0.65 -1.79
N TRP A 142 -9.41 -1.37 -1.62
CA TRP A 142 -9.32 -2.80 -1.89
C TRP A 142 -10.23 -3.68 -1.01
N PRO A 143 -10.36 -3.45 0.31
CA PRO A 143 -11.35 -4.15 1.12
C PRO A 143 -12.78 -4.03 0.61
N ALA A 144 -13.20 -2.84 0.19
CA ALA A 144 -14.53 -2.61 -0.36
C ALA A 144 -14.68 -3.33 -1.70
N LEU A 145 -13.68 -3.27 -2.59
CA LEU A 145 -13.71 -4.01 -3.86
C LEU A 145 -13.84 -5.52 -3.64
N GLN A 146 -13.11 -6.09 -2.67
CA GLN A 146 -13.18 -7.52 -2.38
C GLN A 146 -14.53 -7.92 -1.77
N LEU A 147 -15.12 -7.10 -0.90
CA LEU A 147 -16.49 -7.31 -0.39
C LEU A 147 -17.52 -7.30 -1.53
N ALA A 148 -17.40 -6.36 -2.48
CA ALA A 148 -18.28 -6.33 -3.64
C ALA A 148 -18.15 -7.62 -4.47
N ASN A 149 -16.92 -8.12 -4.69
CA ASN A 149 -16.70 -9.40 -5.36
C ASN A 149 -17.39 -10.56 -4.61
N ILE A 150 -17.19 -10.68 -3.30
CA ILE A 150 -17.81 -11.73 -2.47
C ILE A 150 -19.35 -11.67 -2.54
N TYR A 151 -19.94 -10.47 -2.52
CA TYR A 151 -21.39 -10.29 -2.57
C TYR A 151 -21.98 -10.36 -3.98
N SER A 152 -21.16 -10.40 -5.02
CA SER A 152 -21.62 -10.48 -6.41
C SER A 152 -21.85 -11.92 -6.89
N THR A 153 -21.23 -12.91 -6.25
CA THR A 153 -21.26 -14.29 -6.74
C THR A 153 -21.31 -15.33 -5.60
N GLY A 154 -21.82 -16.53 -5.91
CA GLY A 154 -21.81 -17.67 -4.99
C GLY A 154 -22.79 -17.56 -3.83
N LYS A 155 -22.51 -18.29 -2.74
CA LYS A 155 -23.42 -18.45 -1.58
C LYS A 155 -23.66 -17.19 -0.75
N PHE A 156 -22.85 -16.14 -0.95
CA PHE A 156 -22.96 -14.87 -0.25
C PHE A 156 -23.58 -13.77 -1.10
N THR A 157 -24.16 -14.11 -2.25
CA THR A 157 -24.76 -13.14 -3.16
C THR A 157 -25.80 -12.28 -2.41
N ASP A 158 -25.57 -10.98 -2.39
CA ASP A 158 -26.45 -9.99 -1.77
C ASP A 158 -26.38 -8.70 -2.61
N GLY A 159 -27.29 -8.59 -3.57
CA GLY A 159 -27.29 -7.45 -4.50
C GLY A 159 -27.48 -6.09 -3.81
N LYS A 160 -28.07 -6.04 -2.60
CA LYS A 160 -28.16 -4.77 -1.86
C LYS A 160 -26.79 -4.39 -1.29
N LYS A 161 -26.08 -5.33 -0.68
CA LYS A 161 -24.72 -5.09 -0.16
C LYS A 161 -23.73 -4.83 -1.27
N GLU A 162 -23.78 -5.61 -2.35
CA GLU A 162 -22.96 -5.42 -3.54
C GLU A 162 -23.12 -4.01 -4.11
N ARG A 163 -24.36 -3.58 -4.44
CA ARG A 163 -24.61 -2.20 -4.91
C ARG A 163 -24.16 -1.14 -3.92
N CYS A 164 -24.42 -1.32 -2.62
CA CYS A 164 -24.02 -0.35 -1.59
C CYS A 164 -22.49 -0.18 -1.55
N VAL A 165 -21.75 -1.28 -1.55
CA VAL A 165 -20.29 -1.27 -1.51
C VAL A 165 -19.71 -0.75 -2.83
N SER A 166 -20.23 -1.18 -3.97
CA SER A 166 -19.82 -0.69 -5.31
C SER A 166 -20.08 0.81 -5.47
N GLN A 167 -21.23 1.31 -5.01
CA GLN A 167 -21.53 2.74 -5.01
C GLN A 167 -20.55 3.53 -4.14
N LEU A 168 -20.20 3.00 -2.97
CA LEU A 168 -19.21 3.61 -2.08
C LEU A 168 -17.83 3.69 -2.74
N VAL A 169 -17.40 2.65 -3.45
CA VAL A 169 -16.13 2.64 -4.21
C VAL A 169 -16.17 3.71 -5.30
N LEU A 170 -17.22 3.76 -6.11
CA LEU A 170 -17.37 4.74 -7.20
C LEU A 170 -17.36 6.19 -6.68
N LEU A 171 -18.13 6.47 -5.63
CA LEU A 171 -18.15 7.79 -5.00
C LEU A 171 -16.76 8.21 -4.52
N ARG A 172 -15.99 7.27 -3.96
CA ARG A 172 -14.64 7.55 -3.48
C ARG A 172 -13.66 7.79 -4.62
N MET A 173 -13.75 7.03 -5.72
CA MET A 173 -12.96 7.27 -6.93
C MET A 173 -13.26 8.66 -7.53
N GLN A 174 -14.54 9.05 -7.58
CA GLN A 174 -14.94 10.38 -8.03
C GLN A 174 -14.42 11.50 -7.12
N GLN A 175 -14.45 11.31 -5.80
CA GLN A 175 -13.88 12.26 -4.84
C GLN A 175 -12.37 12.41 -5.01
N PHE A 176 -11.64 11.30 -5.19
CA PHE A 176 -10.20 11.34 -5.45
C PHE A 176 -9.88 12.09 -6.74
N HIS A 177 -10.61 11.81 -7.82
CA HIS A 177 -10.44 12.52 -9.09
C HIS A 177 -10.70 14.03 -8.95
N ARG A 178 -11.76 14.41 -8.22
CA ARG A 178 -12.08 15.81 -7.94
C ARG A 178 -10.98 16.50 -7.11
N GLN A 179 -10.42 15.80 -6.12
CA GLN A 179 -9.30 16.33 -5.31
C GLN A 179 -8.03 16.50 -6.16
N SER A 180 -7.72 15.56 -7.05
CA SER A 180 -6.55 15.68 -7.94
C SER A 180 -6.64 16.87 -8.91
N HIS A 181 -7.85 17.23 -9.37
CA HIS A 181 -8.08 18.41 -10.22
C HIS A 181 -8.15 19.73 -9.45
N SER A 182 -8.41 19.70 -8.14
CA SER A 182 -8.46 20.90 -7.29
C SER A 182 -7.09 21.46 -6.89
N VAL A 183 -6.01 20.72 -7.18
CA VAL A 183 -4.64 21.19 -6.96
C VAL A 183 -4.26 22.16 -8.09
N ASP A 184 -4.45 23.46 -7.85
CA ASP A 184 -4.02 24.53 -8.77
C ASP A 184 -2.51 24.37 -9.10
N PRO A 185 -2.15 24.08 -10.37
CA PRO A 185 -0.75 23.94 -10.76
C PRO A 185 0.05 25.23 -10.56
N ARG A 186 -0.59 26.40 -10.42
CA ARG A 186 0.06 27.68 -10.11
C ARG A 186 0.46 27.82 -8.63
N LYS A 187 -0.15 27.07 -7.70
CA LYS A 187 0.26 27.04 -6.29
C LYS A 187 1.48 26.13 -6.05
N ARG A 188 1.67 25.08 -6.84
CA ARG A 188 2.87 24.20 -6.76
C ARG A 188 4.18 24.96 -7.06
N ARG A 189 4.17 25.93 -7.98
CA ARG A 189 5.36 26.73 -8.31
C ARG A 189 5.76 27.74 -7.23
N ARG A 190 4.88 28.11 -6.31
CA ARG A 190 5.21 29.11 -5.26
C ARG A 190 5.95 28.50 -4.06
N HIS A 191 5.93 27.19 -3.87
CA HIS A 191 6.73 26.54 -2.81
C HIS A 191 8.16 26.18 -3.23
N CYS A 192 8.43 25.92 -4.51
CA CYS A 192 9.81 25.74 -4.97
C CYS A 192 10.56 27.06 -5.21
N ALA A 193 9.86 28.18 -5.48
CA ALA A 193 10.51 29.44 -5.85
C ALA A 193 10.98 30.32 -4.67
N ARG A 194 10.71 29.93 -3.41
CA ARG A 194 11.10 30.73 -2.23
C ARG A 194 12.39 30.28 -1.52
N GLY A 195 13.07 29.23 -2.01
CA GLY A 195 14.33 28.74 -1.45
C GLY A 195 15.61 29.19 -2.16
N ALA A 196 15.53 29.93 -3.27
CA ALA A 196 16.68 30.14 -4.17
C ALA A 196 17.14 31.60 -4.31
N ARG A 197 17.11 32.41 -3.23
CA ARG A 197 17.80 33.72 -3.19
C ARG A 197 18.42 33.95 -1.82
N GLY A 198 19.66 33.52 -1.66
CA GLY A 198 20.43 33.78 -0.44
C GLY A 198 21.73 33.00 -0.35
N GLY A 199 22.54 33.00 -1.42
CA GLY A 199 23.85 32.35 -1.43
C GLY A 199 24.81 33.16 -2.28
N ARG A 200 25.42 34.18 -1.67
CA ARG A 200 26.50 34.97 -2.29
C ARG A 200 27.74 34.07 -2.34
N ALA A 201 28.16 33.70 -3.54
CA ALA A 201 29.38 32.92 -3.75
C ALA A 201 30.63 33.73 -3.33
N PRO A 202 31.62 33.12 -2.67
CA PRO A 202 32.90 33.78 -2.42
C PRO A 202 33.71 33.89 -3.73
N ARG A 203 34.27 35.07 -3.97
CA ARG A 203 35.19 35.35 -5.08
C ARG A 203 36.51 34.64 -4.82
N THR A 204 36.95 33.82 -5.78
CA THR A 204 38.35 33.38 -5.90
C THR A 204 39.19 34.53 -6.47
N PRO A 205 40.38 34.83 -5.92
CA PRO A 205 41.36 35.66 -6.61
C PRO A 205 42.13 34.79 -7.61
N GLY A 206 42.08 35.18 -8.89
CA GLY A 206 42.86 34.58 -9.96
C GLY A 206 44.31 35.06 -9.94
N GLU A 207 45.20 34.11 -10.23
CA GLU A 207 46.57 34.33 -10.67
C GLU A 207 46.66 35.06 -12.02
N GLY A 208 47.75 35.80 -12.23
CA GLY A 208 48.13 36.47 -13.48
C GLY A 208 49.25 37.50 -13.23
N VAL A 209 50.54 37.14 -13.11
CA VAL A 209 51.56 36.88 -14.16
C VAL A 209 52.38 38.12 -14.58
N ARG A 210 53.72 38.02 -14.43
CA ARG A 210 54.87 38.76 -15.05
C ARG A 210 55.04 40.25 -14.67
N SER A 211 56.25 40.77 -14.43
CA SER A 211 57.59 40.47 -14.96
C SER A 211 58.66 40.36 -13.87
#